data_AF-A0A0J7IA69-F1
#
_entry.id   AF-A0A0J7IA69-F1
#
_cell.length_a   1.000
_cell.length_b   1.000
_cell.length_c   1.000
_cell.angle_alpha   90.00
_cell.angle_beta   90.00
_cell.angle_gamma   90.00
#
_symmetry.space_group_name_H-M   'P 1'
#
loop_
_entity.id
_entity.type
_entity.pdbx_description
1 polymer ?
#
loop_
_entity_poly.entity_id
_entity_poly.type
_entity_poly.pdbx_seq_one_letter_code
_entity_poly.pdbx_strand_id
1 'polypeptide(L)'
;MKKLIQIITNTGLEGKLIHIALLAFRILLSIELITAHGLKKLGVGVATAEQIPNPLHLPEGFNSLFADAANLVFPVFVIFGLFTRVAVLPILAVTLTGYFILHWNDALLVKDTPFMYSLCYLFLLFVGPGKYSVDNYLRKI
;
A
#
# COMPACT_ATOMS: atom_id res chain seq x y z
N MET A 1 6.10 8.85 23.29
CA MET A 1 6.40 9.15 21.87
C MET A 1 7.53 8.29 21.31
N LYS A 2 8.74 8.29 21.88
CA LYS A 2 9.90 7.52 21.36
C LYS A 2 9.64 6.01 21.15
N LYS A 3 8.99 5.33 22.11
CA LYS A 3 8.67 3.89 22.04
C LYS A 3 7.77 3.52 20.85
N LEU A 4 6.76 4.36 20.56
CA LEU A 4 5.83 4.11 19.45
C LEU A 4 6.54 4.26 18.10
N ILE A 5 7.36 5.30 17.94
CA ILE A 5 8.18 5.51 16.74
C ILE A 5 9.10 4.31 16.52
N GLN A 6 9.76 3.82 17.58
CA GLN A 6 10.61 2.63 17.50
C GLN A 6 9.84 1.38 17.05
N ILE A 7 8.64 1.13 17.58
CA ILE A 7 7.80 -0.01 17.17
C ILE A 7 7.44 0.07 15.67
N ILE A 8 7.06 1.25 15.20
CA ILE A 8 6.61 1.45 13.81
C ILE A 8 7.78 1.36 12.81
N THR A 9 8.98 1.78 13.22
CA THR A 9 10.15 1.93 12.34
C THR A 9 11.18 0.80 12.42
N ASN A 10 11.09 -0.11 13.39
CA ASN A 10 12.08 -1.18 13.56
C ASN A 10 11.87 -2.35 12.57
N THR A 11 12.97 -2.79 11.98
CA THR A 11 13.08 -4.01 11.15
C THR A 11 14.18 -4.89 11.73
N GLY A 12 13.85 -6.12 12.11
CA GLY A 12 14.76 -7.08 12.75
C GLY A 12 15.49 -8.04 11.79
N LEU A 13 15.59 -7.70 10.50
CA LEU A 13 16.23 -8.56 9.50
C LEU A 13 17.72 -8.23 9.36
N GLU A 14 18.54 -9.27 9.21
CA GLU A 14 19.98 -9.15 8.99
C GLU A 14 20.35 -9.37 7.52
N GLY A 15 21.44 -8.76 7.06
CA GLY A 15 21.97 -8.95 5.70
C GLY A 15 21.70 -7.78 4.74
N LYS A 16 22.75 -7.33 4.05
CA LYS A 16 22.68 -6.20 3.11
C LYS A 16 21.72 -6.48 1.95
N LEU A 17 21.78 -7.69 1.38
CA LEU A 17 20.97 -8.07 0.23
C LEU A 17 19.47 -8.02 0.55
N ILE A 18 19.06 -8.45 1.74
CA ILE A 18 17.65 -8.40 2.17
C ILE A 18 17.14 -6.95 2.20
N HIS A 19 17.93 -6.00 2.68
CA HIS A 19 17.51 -4.60 2.68
C HIS A 19 17.46 -3.98 1.28
N ILE A 20 18.35 -4.39 0.35
CA ILE A 20 18.28 -3.99 -1.05
C ILE A 20 17.01 -4.56 -1.69
N ALA A 21 16.73 -5.85 -1.47
CA ALA A 21 15.52 -6.50 -1.96
C ALA A 21 14.26 -5.83 -1.41
N LEU A 22 14.21 -5.46 -0.13
CA LEU A 22 13.08 -4.73 0.45
C LEU A 22 12.91 -3.32 -0.11
N LEU A 23 14.01 -2.64 -0.44
CA LEU A 23 13.93 -1.35 -1.14
C LEU A 23 13.32 -1.52 -2.52
N ALA A 24 13.87 -2.44 -3.32
CA ALA A 24 13.36 -2.74 -4.65
C ALA A 24 11.89 -3.19 -4.62
N PHE A 25 11.55 -4.09 -3.70
CA PHE A 25 10.19 -4.60 -3.53
C PHE A 25 9.18 -3.49 -3.22
N ARG A 26 9.49 -2.60 -2.27
CA ARG A 26 8.61 -1.47 -1.93
C ARG A 26 8.43 -0.53 -3.11
N ILE A 27 9.51 -0.20 -3.81
CA ILE A 27 9.48 0.71 -4.96
C ILE A 27 8.62 0.11 -6.08
N LEU A 28 8.96 -1.10 -6.53
CA LEU A 28 8.31 -1.73 -7.68
C LEU A 28 6.83 -2.02 -7.41
N LEU A 29 6.49 -2.56 -6.24
CA LEU A 29 5.10 -2.85 -5.86
C LEU A 29 4.25 -1.57 -5.79
N SER A 30 4.81 -0.50 -5.22
CA SER A 30 4.08 0.76 -5.04
C SER A 30 3.93 1.51 -6.36
N ILE A 31 4.94 1.47 -7.24
CA ILE A 31 4.84 2.00 -8.60
C ILE A 31 3.74 1.27 -9.35
N GLU A 32 3.72 -0.07 -9.31
CA GLU A 32 2.69 -0.86 -10.01
C GLU A 32 1.28 -0.55 -9.49
N LEU A 33 1.11 -0.41 -8.17
CA LEU A 33 -0.18 -0.02 -7.59
C LEU A 33 -0.63 1.37 -8.09
N ILE A 34 0.29 2.34 -8.10
CA ILE A 34 0.02 3.70 -8.59
C ILE A 34 -0.39 3.67 -10.06
N THR A 35 0.39 3.00 -10.91
CA THR A 35 0.19 3.01 -12.36
C THR A 35 -1.06 2.24 -12.77
N ALA A 36 -1.25 1.02 -12.25
CA ALA A 36 -2.35 0.14 -12.64
C ALA A 36 -3.69 0.50 -11.98
N HIS A 37 -3.67 1.01 -10.74
CA HIS A 37 -4.89 1.23 -9.95
C HIS A 37 -5.09 2.64 -9.41
N GLY A 38 -4.05 3.47 -9.36
CA GLY A 38 -4.16 4.88 -8.97
C GLY A 38 -4.51 5.76 -10.15
N LEU A 39 -3.68 5.73 -11.20
CA LEU A 39 -3.76 6.67 -12.33
C LEU A 39 -5.08 6.58 -13.10
N LYS A 40 -5.66 5.39 -13.26
CA LYS A 40 -6.97 5.23 -13.93
C LYS A 40 -8.12 5.92 -13.20
N LYS A 41 -8.02 6.12 -11.88
CA LYS A 41 -9.02 6.88 -11.11
C LYS A 41 -8.96 8.38 -11.39
N LEU A 42 -7.78 8.88 -11.79
CA LEU A 42 -7.60 10.24 -12.28
C LEU A 42 -7.89 10.39 -13.78
N GLY A 43 -8.29 9.31 -14.46
CA GLY A 43 -8.48 9.31 -15.92
C GLY A 43 -7.18 9.28 -16.73
N VAL A 44 -6.04 9.00 -16.10
CA VAL A 44 -4.74 8.91 -16.79
C VAL A 44 -4.57 7.51 -17.38
N GLY A 45 -4.31 7.44 -18.70
CA GLY A 45 -4.09 6.18 -19.41
C GLY A 45 -5.37 5.40 -19.76
N VAL A 46 -6.55 6.00 -19.55
CA VAL A 46 -7.87 5.40 -19.85
C VAL A 46 -8.76 6.40 -20.57
N ALA A 47 -9.77 5.92 -21.31
CA ALA A 47 -10.70 6.79 -22.05
C ALA A 47 -11.62 7.59 -21.10
N THR A 48 -12.00 7.00 -19.97
CA THR A 48 -12.84 7.60 -18.93
C THR A 48 -12.29 7.23 -17.57
N ALA A 49 -12.29 8.19 -16.64
CA ALA A 49 -11.92 7.92 -15.26
C ALA A 49 -12.76 6.79 -14.65
N GLU A 50 -12.12 5.89 -13.92
CA GLU A 50 -12.79 4.76 -13.27
C GLU A 50 -13.80 5.25 -12.22
N GLN A 51 -15.03 4.71 -12.27
CA GLN A 51 -15.97 4.88 -11.16
C GLN A 51 -15.53 4.02 -9.99
N ILE A 52 -15.19 4.68 -8.88
CA ILE A 52 -14.69 4.02 -7.67
C ILE A 52 -15.84 3.25 -7.02
N PRO A 53 -15.77 1.91 -6.91
CA PRO A 53 -16.80 1.14 -6.23
C PRO A 53 -16.92 1.55 -4.75
N ASN A 54 -18.15 1.49 -4.22
CA ASN A 54 -18.43 1.82 -2.82
C ASN A 54 -19.20 0.68 -2.11
N PRO A 55 -18.56 -0.49 -1.93
CA PRO A 55 -19.21 -1.67 -1.36
C PRO A 55 -19.57 -1.50 0.13
N LEU A 56 -18.99 -0.50 0.80
CA LEU A 56 -19.24 -0.18 2.21
C LEU A 56 -20.31 0.90 2.40
N HIS A 57 -20.90 1.41 1.31
CA HIS A 57 -21.92 2.46 1.33
C HIS A 57 -21.49 3.71 2.14
N LEU A 58 -20.22 4.08 2.05
CA LEU A 58 -19.67 5.27 2.70
C LEU A 58 -20.15 6.55 2.00
N PRO A 59 -20.07 7.73 2.65
CA PRO A 59 -20.27 9.00 1.97
C PRO A 59 -19.36 9.09 0.73
N GLU A 60 -19.93 9.42 -0.43
CA GLU A 60 -19.26 9.30 -1.74
C GLU A 60 -17.94 10.06 -1.80
N GLY A 61 -17.93 11.32 -1.32
CA GLY A 61 -16.71 12.12 -1.26
C GLY A 61 -15.61 11.51 -0.39
N PHE A 62 -15.98 10.83 0.71
CA PHE A 62 -15.02 10.14 1.56
C PHE A 62 -14.50 8.85 0.89
N ASN A 63 -15.38 8.05 0.27
CA ASN A 63 -14.98 6.83 -0.44
C ASN A 63 -13.96 7.13 -1.55
N SER A 64 -14.26 8.13 -2.39
CA SER A 64 -13.39 8.52 -3.49
C SER A 64 -12.05 9.04 -2.99
N LEU A 65 -12.07 10.00 -2.04
CA LEU A 65 -10.84 10.55 -1.47
C LEU A 65 -9.96 9.47 -0.82
N PHE A 66 -10.58 8.56 -0.05
CA PHE A 66 -9.84 7.48 0.62
C PHE A 66 -9.25 6.49 -0.39
N ALA A 67 -10.02 6.09 -1.39
CA ALA A 67 -9.58 5.16 -2.43
C ALA A 67 -8.49 5.75 -3.34
N ASP A 68 -8.53 7.06 -3.61
CA ASP A 68 -7.50 7.78 -4.36
C ASP A 68 -6.23 7.92 -3.52
N ALA A 69 -6.36 8.39 -2.27
CA ALA A 69 -5.21 8.52 -1.38
C ALA A 69 -4.51 7.17 -1.16
N ALA A 70 -5.27 6.10 -0.95
CA ALA A 70 -4.73 4.74 -0.79
C ALA A 70 -3.94 4.26 -2.02
N ASN A 71 -4.34 4.63 -3.24
CA ASN A 71 -3.66 4.16 -4.45
C ASN A 71 -2.63 5.14 -5.02
N LEU A 72 -2.63 6.41 -4.60
CA LEU A 72 -1.76 7.45 -5.17
C LEU A 72 -0.81 8.08 -4.15
N VAL A 73 -1.28 8.35 -2.93
CA VAL A 73 -0.51 9.12 -1.93
C VAL A 73 0.24 8.18 -0.99
N PHE A 74 -0.45 7.21 -0.38
CA PHE A 74 0.17 6.28 0.56
C PHE A 74 1.27 5.40 -0.05
N PRO A 75 1.19 4.93 -1.31
CA PRO A 75 2.27 4.18 -1.92
C PRO A 75 3.54 5.02 -2.11
N VAL A 76 3.43 6.35 -2.25
CA VAL A 76 4.59 7.26 -2.25
C VAL A 76 5.31 7.25 -0.91
N PHE A 77 4.57 7.22 0.21
CA PHE A 77 5.19 7.07 1.53
C PHE A 77 5.87 5.70 1.68
N VAL A 78 5.28 4.63 1.13
CA VAL A 78 5.89 3.28 1.13
C VAL A 78 7.19 3.24 0.31
N ILE A 79 7.22 3.90 -0.86
CA ILE A 79 8.42 4.05 -1.72
C ILE A 79 9.59 4.62 -0.92
N PHE A 80 9.38 5.75 -0.23
CA PHE A 80 10.43 6.37 0.59
C PHE A 80 10.70 5.63 1.91
N GLY A 81 9.79 4.74 2.30
CA GLY A 81 9.82 4.10 3.61
C GLY A 81 9.59 5.11 4.73
N LEU A 82 8.60 5.97 4.58
CA LEU A 82 8.17 6.95 5.56
C LEU A 82 6.89 6.46 6.25
N PHE A 83 6.96 6.25 7.55
CA PHE A 83 5.93 5.64 8.38
C PHE A 83 5.32 4.38 7.74
N THR A 84 6.17 3.49 7.22
CA THR A 84 5.78 2.44 6.27
C THR A 84 4.65 1.57 6.82
N ARG A 85 4.75 1.11 8.07
CA ARG A 85 3.70 0.26 8.69
C ARG A 85 2.36 0.97 8.84
N VAL A 86 2.36 2.31 8.95
CA VAL A 86 1.13 3.11 9.00
C VAL A 86 0.64 3.38 7.58
N ALA A 87 1.53 3.73 6.66
CA ALA A 87 1.21 4.03 5.27
C ALA A 87 0.60 2.84 4.51
N VAL A 88 0.96 1.60 4.86
CA VAL A 88 0.33 0.42 4.25
C VAL A 88 -1.11 0.17 4.72
N LEU A 89 -1.56 0.75 5.84
CA LEU A 89 -2.90 0.44 6.39
C LEU A 89 -4.04 0.93 5.48
N PRO A 90 -4.02 2.16 4.94
CA PRO A 90 -5.05 2.60 3.99
C PRO A 90 -5.03 1.80 2.68
N ILE A 91 -3.83 1.42 2.22
CA ILE A 91 -3.67 0.54 1.05
C ILE A 91 -4.36 -0.80 1.32
N LEU A 92 -4.04 -1.43 2.45
CA LEU A 92 -4.63 -2.69 2.87
C LEU A 92 -6.14 -2.60 3.05
N ALA A 93 -6.65 -1.49 3.61
CA ALA A 93 -8.08 -1.29 3.74
C ALA A 93 -8.80 -1.38 2.39
N VAL A 94 -8.25 -0.75 1.35
CA VAL A 94 -8.81 -0.80 -0.01
C VAL A 94 -8.63 -2.18 -0.65
N THR A 95 -7.44 -2.78 -0.61
CA THR A 95 -7.18 -4.06 -1.29
C THR A 95 -7.88 -5.23 -0.62
N LEU A 96 -7.96 -5.25 0.72
CA LEU A 96 -8.71 -6.26 1.47
C LEU A 96 -10.21 -6.10 1.28
N THR A 97 -10.74 -4.86 1.25
CA THR A 97 -12.15 -4.62 0.90
C THR A 97 -12.44 -5.09 -0.52
N GLY A 98 -11.54 -4.82 -1.46
CA GLY A 98 -11.62 -5.35 -2.83
C GLY A 98 -11.75 -6.87 -2.85
N TYR A 99 -10.88 -7.58 -2.12
CA TYR A 99 -10.88 -9.04 -2.11
C TYR A 99 -12.05 -9.67 -1.34
N PHE A 100 -12.27 -9.25 -0.09
CA PHE A 100 -13.20 -9.89 0.84
C PHE A 100 -14.65 -9.42 0.73
N ILE A 101 -14.88 -8.24 0.14
CA ILE A 101 -16.21 -7.63 0.10
C ILE A 101 -16.66 -7.46 -1.35
N LEU A 102 -15.92 -6.69 -2.15
CA LEU A 102 -16.32 -6.39 -3.53
C LEU A 102 -16.34 -7.66 -4.41
N HIS A 103 -15.27 -8.46 -4.34
CA HIS A 103 -15.08 -9.62 -5.21
C HIS A 103 -15.27 -10.96 -4.48
N TRP A 104 -15.97 -10.99 -3.34
CA TRP A 104 -16.11 -12.20 -2.52
C TRP A 104 -16.65 -13.40 -3.32
N ASN A 105 -17.71 -13.15 -4.10
CA ASN A 105 -18.42 -14.16 -4.90
C ASN A 105 -17.83 -14.34 -6.31
N ASP A 106 -16.82 -13.56 -6.69
CA ASP A 106 -16.22 -13.65 -8.02
C ASP A 106 -15.27 -14.85 -8.12
N ALA A 107 -15.06 -15.29 -9.36
CA ALA A 107 -14.08 -16.32 -9.70
C ALA A 107 -12.67 -15.90 -9.26
N LEU A 108 -11.82 -16.88 -8.93
CA LEU A 108 -10.47 -16.63 -8.43
C LEU A 108 -9.65 -15.71 -9.35
N LEU A 109 -9.78 -15.88 -10.67
CA LEU A 109 -9.07 -15.09 -11.67
C LEU A 109 -9.46 -13.59 -11.69
N VAL A 110 -10.58 -13.22 -11.11
CA VAL A 110 -11.02 -11.81 -10.99
C VAL A 110 -10.47 -11.18 -9.71
N LYS A 111 -10.42 -11.95 -8.62
CA LYS A 111 -10.05 -11.46 -7.29
C LYS A 111 -8.59 -11.72 -6.89
N ASP A 112 -7.81 -12.39 -7.74
CA ASP A 112 -6.40 -12.67 -7.49
C ASP A 112 -5.57 -11.38 -7.34
N THR A 113 -5.88 -10.33 -8.09
CA THR A 113 -5.15 -9.07 -8.10
C THR A 113 -5.23 -8.34 -6.75
N PRO A 114 -6.43 -8.03 -6.18
CA PRO A 114 -6.52 -7.46 -4.85
C PRO A 114 -5.96 -8.38 -3.76
N PHE A 115 -6.00 -9.70 -3.93
CA PHE A 115 -5.34 -10.66 -3.03
C PHE A 115 -3.82 -10.49 -3.03
N MET A 116 -3.20 -10.47 -4.21
CA MET A 116 -1.74 -10.37 -4.34
C MET A 116 -1.21 -9.05 -3.78
N TYR A 117 -1.88 -7.93 -4.06
CA TYR A 117 -1.53 -6.66 -3.42
C TYR A 117 -1.66 -6.74 -1.90
N SER A 118 -2.77 -7.29 -1.39
CA SER A 118 -2.98 -7.44 0.06
C SER A 118 -1.88 -8.28 0.71
N LEU A 119 -1.50 -9.40 0.08
CA LEU A 119 -0.43 -10.27 0.56
C LEU A 119 0.91 -9.53 0.62
N CYS A 120 1.27 -8.80 -0.44
CA CYS A 120 2.52 -8.05 -0.52
C CYS A 120 2.58 -6.88 0.49
N TYR A 121 1.47 -6.15 0.68
CA TYR A 121 1.41 -5.07 1.65
C TYR A 121 1.32 -5.58 3.09
N LEU A 122 0.71 -6.75 3.35
CA LEU A 122 0.79 -7.43 4.64
C LEU A 122 2.23 -7.85 4.95
N PHE A 123 2.96 -8.38 3.96
CA PHE A 123 4.37 -8.67 4.12
C PHE A 123 5.16 -7.41 4.55
N LEU A 124 4.92 -6.27 3.90
CA LEU A 124 5.54 -4.99 4.29
C LEU A 124 5.10 -4.49 5.66
N LEU A 125 3.85 -4.71 6.06
CA LEU A 125 3.35 -4.36 7.39
C LEU A 125 4.14 -5.09 8.49
N PHE A 126 4.44 -6.37 8.29
CA PHE A 126 5.15 -7.18 9.30
C PHE A 126 6.66 -7.00 9.26
N VAL A 127 7.26 -7.06 8.07
CA VAL A 127 8.71 -6.93 7.88
C VAL A 127 9.18 -5.49 8.11
N GLY A 128 8.36 -4.52 7.72
CA GLY A 128 8.67 -3.11 7.82
C GLY A 128 9.57 -2.61 6.69
N PRO A 129 10.12 -1.39 6.86
CA PRO A 129 10.78 -0.66 5.77
C PRO A 129 12.16 -1.18 5.38
N GLY A 130 12.87 -1.89 6.26
CA GLY A 130 14.28 -2.20 6.05
C GLY A 130 15.22 -1.00 6.19
N LYS A 131 16.52 -1.23 6.02
CA LYS A 131 17.60 -0.28 6.33
C LYS A 131 17.62 0.97 5.45
N TYR A 132 17.23 0.84 4.18
CA TYR A 132 17.21 1.94 3.21
C TYR A 132 15.82 2.58 3.20
N SER A 133 15.54 3.37 4.23
CA SER A 133 14.24 4.01 4.43
C SER A 133 14.39 5.28 5.26
N VAL A 134 13.44 6.21 5.09
CA VAL A 134 13.34 7.40 5.94
C VAL A 134 13.07 6.98 7.40
N ASP A 135 12.25 5.96 7.63
CA ASP A 135 11.99 5.37 8.96
C ASP A 135 13.28 5.01 9.72
N ASN A 136 14.22 4.33 9.05
CA ASN A 136 15.48 3.97 9.67
C ASN A 136 16.42 5.16 9.87
N TYR A 137 16.31 6.20 9.04
CA TYR A 137 17.03 7.46 9.23
C TYR A 137 16.51 8.20 10.48
N LEU A 138 15.18 8.35 10.60
CA LEU A 138 14.53 9.00 11.74
C LEU A 138 14.80 8.28 13.07
N ARG A 139 14.99 6.96 13.06
CA ARG A 139 15.36 6.19 14.26
C ARG A 139 16.77 6.50 14.78
N LYS A 140 17.68 6.92 13.90
CA LYS A 140 19.09 7.17 14.24
C LYS A 140 19.33 8.58 14.79
N ILE A 141 18.36 9.48 14.64
CA ILE A 141 18.34 10.83 15.21
C ILE A 141 17.81 10.75 16.65
#